data_AF-A0AAD1VRA7-F1
#
_entry.id   AF-A0AAD1VRA7-F1
#
_cell.length_a   1.000
_cell.length_b   1.000
_cell.length_c   1.000
_cell.angle_alpha   90.00
_cell.angle_beta   90.00
_cell.angle_gamma   90.00
#
_symmetry.space_group_name_H-M   'P 1'
#
loop_
_entity.id
_entity.type
_entity.pdbx_description
1 polymer ?
#
loop_
_entity_poly.entity_id
_entity_poly.type
_entity_poly.pdbx_seq_one_letter_code
_entity_poly.pdbx_strand_id
1 'polypeptide(L)'
;METLLVNISSRVLSVSEISVLNKGLGFVPLFDGDKLDLDIELYEFFQEGVIRDNLPTDVQIQEPELEVNCVDLSKCKNKRDEWRAVGALRSDDSIIIRAADKGEAIVVMDIDKYNAEAMAQLSNRVHYEKLSRDPTKEFQDSIGVITLEALNQGLINKKIFEFLNTFSVPASQNPQGSFESPWQAHCVRLWFFAYIDAYLQVLVVQMRSYIRDTSDFWGKLDNLGSSCRDSLLCTIDVCSLYTSIPDSGADLDLYVPSIKFTLEHDASSIHFLDVQVNKIDDGLCFDLFRKPTDKVAFLQANSFHPASMIRSLPFSQLLHVRRIVSQEANFDTQAQDFRSRGYNDTSLQETLAKAKNRERTSLLRTKGKNKRNKSNRIPCVTTYSSKSGLVKHVINKNWHVLQSDPEIADFFKERPLMAYKRSPSRARISSKPSTTWLTPIKGMHRCGHCANCNNVITGSEFTHPRTGKAFAIKELLITNRHR
;
A
#
# COMPACT_ATOMS: atom_id res chain seq x y z
N MET A 1 -2.87 -29.13 -0.10
CA MET A 1 -3.35 -27.78 0.22
C MET A 1 -2.10 -26.96 0.50
N GLU A 2 -1.66 -26.12 -0.45
CA GLU A 2 -0.44 -25.34 -0.27
C GLU A 2 -0.68 -24.28 0.81
N THR A 3 0.16 -24.27 1.83
CA THR A 3 0.10 -23.29 2.92
C THR A 3 0.68 -21.97 2.44
N LEU A 4 0.11 -20.84 2.91
CA LEU A 4 0.74 -19.51 2.74
C LEU A 4 2.13 -19.44 3.36
N LEU A 5 2.37 -20.33 4.33
CA LEU A 5 3.56 -20.36 5.13
C LEU A 5 4.67 -21.15 4.46
N VAL A 6 5.83 -20.53 4.36
CA VAL A 6 7.11 -21.13 4.00
C VAL A 6 8.04 -20.96 5.20
N ASN A 7 8.29 -22.04 5.94
CA ASN A 7 9.23 -22.01 7.07
C ASN A 7 10.62 -22.49 6.62
N ILE A 8 11.58 -21.57 6.59
CA ILE A 8 13.01 -21.88 6.31
C ILE A 8 13.90 -21.62 7.54
N SER A 9 13.28 -21.33 8.69
CA SER A 9 13.98 -21.22 9.97
C SER A 9 14.28 -22.60 10.56
N SER A 10 15.22 -22.63 11.50
CA SER A 10 15.52 -23.80 12.33
C SER A 10 14.41 -24.12 13.35
N ARG A 11 13.50 -23.17 13.59
CA ARG A 11 12.43 -23.27 14.57
C ARG A 11 11.27 -24.14 14.06
N VAL A 12 10.88 -25.12 14.86
CA VAL A 12 9.67 -25.91 14.63
C VAL A 12 8.45 -25.11 15.10
N LEU A 13 7.50 -24.86 14.21
CA LEU A 13 6.29 -24.11 14.50
C LEU A 13 5.20 -25.04 15.04
N SER A 14 4.50 -24.60 16.09
CA SER A 14 3.34 -25.31 16.62
C SER A 14 2.13 -25.21 15.68
N VAL A 15 1.15 -26.10 15.85
CA VAL A 15 -0.09 -26.11 15.05
C VAL A 15 -0.83 -24.77 15.14
N SER A 16 -0.87 -24.16 16.33
CA SER A 16 -1.52 -22.85 16.54
C SER A 16 -0.77 -21.71 15.84
N GLU A 17 0.57 -21.75 15.81
CA GLU A 17 1.38 -20.77 15.09
C GLU A 17 1.21 -20.89 13.57
N ILE A 18 1.24 -22.12 13.06
CA ILE A 18 0.96 -22.40 11.64
C ILE A 18 -0.44 -21.92 11.28
N SER A 19 -1.43 -22.15 12.14
CA SER A 19 -2.81 -21.70 11.94
C SER A 19 -2.91 -20.17 11.84
N VAL A 20 -2.28 -19.45 12.78
CA VAL A 20 -2.26 -17.97 12.78
C VAL A 20 -1.55 -17.41 11.55
N LEU A 21 -0.38 -17.96 11.19
CA LEU A 21 0.38 -17.49 10.03
C LEU A 21 -0.39 -17.75 8.73
N ASN A 22 -1.07 -18.90 8.60
CA ASN A 22 -1.90 -19.19 7.42
C ASN A 22 -3.13 -18.28 7.26
N LYS A 23 -3.49 -17.47 8.28
CA LYS A 23 -4.52 -16.43 8.10
C LYS A 23 -4.05 -15.27 7.21
N GLY A 24 -2.73 -15.11 7.04
CA GLY A 24 -2.14 -14.04 6.25
C GLY A 24 -1.80 -12.80 7.07
N LEU A 25 -0.80 -12.01 6.64
CA LEU A 25 -0.43 -10.73 7.29
C LEU A 25 -1.53 -9.65 7.13
N GLY A 26 -2.39 -9.83 6.13
CA GLY A 26 -3.60 -9.04 5.90
C GLY A 26 -4.72 -9.31 6.91
N PHE A 27 -4.65 -10.40 7.69
CA PHE A 27 -5.69 -10.74 8.66
C PHE A 27 -5.73 -9.74 9.82
N VAL A 28 -6.93 -9.45 10.30
CA VAL A 28 -7.20 -8.62 11.49
C VAL A 28 -8.16 -9.40 12.38
N PRO A 29 -7.72 -9.86 13.56
CA PRO A 29 -8.64 -10.37 14.57
C PRO A 29 -9.35 -9.21 15.28
N LEU A 30 -10.61 -9.44 15.63
CA LEU A 30 -11.35 -8.56 16.55
C LEU A 30 -10.78 -8.75 17.97
N PHE A 31 -10.41 -7.65 18.64
CA PHE A 31 -9.92 -7.66 20.02
C PHE A 31 -11.00 -7.13 20.98
N ASP A 32 -11.14 -7.78 22.14
CA ASP A 32 -12.01 -7.29 23.22
C ASP A 32 -11.38 -6.01 23.81
N GLY A 33 -11.78 -4.86 23.26
CA GLY A 33 -11.17 -3.57 23.55
C GLY A 33 -10.94 -2.67 22.34
N ASP A 34 -11.31 -3.09 21.12
CA ASP A 34 -11.41 -2.19 19.95
C ASP A 34 -12.49 -1.14 20.21
N LYS A 35 -12.12 -0.12 20.99
CA LYS A 35 -12.92 1.05 21.30
C LYS A 35 -12.65 2.08 20.22
N LEU A 36 -13.72 2.62 19.67
CA LEU A 36 -13.62 3.81 18.86
C LEU A 36 -13.49 5.00 19.81
N ASP A 37 -12.37 5.71 19.72
CA ASP A 37 -12.24 7.01 20.36
C ASP A 37 -12.93 8.03 19.45
N LEU A 38 -14.21 8.26 19.73
CA LEU A 38 -15.05 9.16 18.94
C LEU A 38 -14.49 10.57 18.90
N ASP A 39 -13.87 11.03 19.99
CA ASP A 39 -13.36 12.39 20.09
C ASP A 39 -12.14 12.57 19.19
N ILE A 40 -11.19 11.62 19.20
CA ILE A 40 -10.03 11.65 18.30
C ILE A 40 -10.45 11.53 16.84
N GLU A 41 -11.37 10.61 16.52
CA GLU A 41 -11.76 10.33 15.14
C GLU A 41 -12.62 11.46 14.55
N LEU A 42 -13.51 12.06 15.34
CA LEU A 42 -14.23 13.28 14.94
C LEU A 42 -13.27 14.45 14.83
N TYR A 43 -12.32 14.59 15.75
CA TYR A 43 -11.29 15.63 15.67
C TYR A 43 -10.46 15.50 14.38
N GLU A 44 -9.98 14.30 14.02
CA GLU A 44 -9.29 14.05 12.73
C GLU A 44 -10.19 14.39 11.53
N PHE A 45 -11.46 13.96 11.57
CA PHE A 45 -12.42 14.27 10.49
C PHE A 45 -12.66 15.77 10.32
N PHE A 46 -12.85 16.49 11.43
CA PHE A 46 -13.03 17.94 11.41
C PHE A 46 -11.72 18.66 11.07
N GLN A 47 -10.55 18.16 11.46
CA GLN A 47 -9.26 18.73 11.03
C GLN A 47 -9.03 18.57 9.53
N GLU A 48 -9.37 17.43 8.94
CA GLU A 48 -9.28 17.23 7.49
C GLU A 48 -10.39 17.97 6.72
N GLY A 49 -11.54 18.24 7.36
CA GLY A 49 -12.66 18.97 6.77
C GLY A 49 -12.65 20.49 6.99
N VAL A 50 -11.96 20.98 8.02
CA VAL A 50 -12.13 22.33 8.58
C VAL A 50 -10.80 22.85 9.11
N ILE A 51 -10.00 23.44 8.22
CA ILE A 51 -9.32 24.67 8.60
C ILE A 51 -10.41 25.75 8.62
N ARG A 52 -11.00 25.97 9.79
CA ARG A 52 -11.40 27.25 10.42
C ARG A 52 -12.36 27.02 11.59
N ASP A 53 -11.82 27.29 12.76
CA ASP A 53 -12.40 27.41 14.09
C ASP A 53 -13.93 27.47 14.23
N ASN A 54 -14.49 26.49 14.92
CA ASN A 54 -15.44 26.60 16.06
C ASN A 54 -16.22 25.28 16.21
N LEU A 55 -15.75 24.36 17.06
CA LEU A 55 -16.62 23.28 17.55
C LEU A 55 -17.39 23.77 18.79
N PRO A 56 -18.73 23.69 18.81
CA PRO A 56 -19.49 23.90 20.04
C PRO A 56 -19.15 22.80 21.04
N THR A 57 -18.75 23.23 22.23
CA THR A 57 -18.66 22.37 23.41
C THR A 57 -20.08 22.23 23.94
N ASP A 58 -20.74 21.11 23.65
CA ASP A 58 -21.86 20.50 24.40
C ASP A 58 -22.68 19.58 23.47
N VAL A 59 -22.20 18.34 23.28
CA VAL A 59 -23.03 17.26 22.73
C VAL A 59 -22.92 16.06 23.66
N GLN A 60 -23.93 15.86 24.49
CA GLN A 60 -24.10 14.61 25.22
C GLN A 60 -24.60 13.54 24.23
N ILE A 61 -23.71 12.62 23.85
CA ILE A 61 -24.03 11.46 23.02
C ILE A 61 -24.68 10.40 23.92
N GLN A 62 -26.01 10.27 23.85
CA GLN A 62 -26.67 9.05 24.33
C GLN A 62 -26.36 7.90 23.36
N GLU A 63 -25.78 6.81 23.86
CA GLU A 63 -25.54 5.59 23.10
C GLU A 63 -26.88 5.00 22.62
N PRO A 64 -27.16 4.96 21.31
CA PRO A 64 -28.29 4.20 20.79
C PRO A 64 -27.93 2.72 20.69
N GLU A 65 -28.79 1.84 21.21
CA GLU A 65 -28.79 0.42 20.84
C GLU A 65 -29.23 0.30 19.37
N LEU A 66 -28.31 -0.10 18.49
CA LEU A 66 -28.60 -0.35 17.08
C LEU A 66 -27.96 -1.65 16.60
N GLU A 67 -28.80 -2.52 16.05
CA GLU A 67 -28.42 -3.74 15.34
C GLU A 67 -27.51 -3.41 14.14
N VAL A 68 -26.25 -3.83 14.25
CA VAL A 68 -25.28 -3.72 13.17
C VAL A 68 -25.45 -4.92 12.25
N ASN A 69 -26.20 -4.72 11.17
CA ASN A 69 -26.31 -5.76 10.15
C ASN A 69 -24.97 -6.00 9.44
N CYS A 70 -24.60 -7.28 9.42
CA CYS A 70 -23.69 -7.95 8.49
C CYS A 70 -22.18 -7.96 8.80
N VAL A 71 -21.74 -8.56 9.92
CA VAL A 71 -20.70 -9.62 10.02
C VAL A 71 -20.92 -10.26 11.39
N ASP A 72 -20.94 -11.59 11.48
CA ASP A 72 -20.93 -12.26 12.79
C ASP A 72 -19.56 -12.05 13.46
N LEU A 73 -19.49 -10.99 14.28
CA LEU A 73 -18.26 -10.55 14.96
C LEU A 73 -17.64 -11.64 15.83
N SER A 74 -18.41 -12.64 16.27
CA SER A 74 -17.90 -13.77 17.03
C SER A 74 -16.88 -14.58 16.24
N LYS A 75 -17.03 -14.67 14.91
CA LYS A 75 -16.13 -15.42 14.01
C LYS A 75 -14.80 -14.72 13.74
N CYS A 76 -14.74 -13.42 14.02
CA CYS A 76 -13.54 -12.61 13.85
C CYS A 76 -12.57 -12.70 15.04
N LYS A 77 -12.96 -13.37 16.13
CA LYS A 77 -12.13 -13.53 17.31
C LYS A 77 -11.11 -14.64 17.12
N ASN A 78 -9.86 -14.36 17.46
CA ASN A 78 -8.85 -15.40 17.61
C ASN A 78 -9.14 -16.26 18.86
N LYS A 79 -8.84 -17.55 18.76
CA LYS A 79 -8.89 -18.48 19.91
C LYS A 79 -7.80 -18.12 20.93
N ARG A 80 -7.96 -18.57 22.18
CA ARG A 80 -6.98 -18.33 23.25
C ARG A 80 -5.58 -18.83 22.88
N ASP A 81 -5.49 -20.00 22.25
CA ASP A 81 -4.20 -20.57 21.84
C ASP A 81 -3.58 -19.84 20.64
N GLU A 82 -4.40 -19.26 19.77
CA GLU A 82 -3.92 -18.39 18.68
C GLU A 82 -3.34 -17.08 19.23
N TRP A 83 -3.94 -16.50 20.28
CA TRP A 83 -3.37 -15.34 20.97
C TRP A 83 -2.04 -15.66 21.65
N ARG A 84 -1.93 -16.84 22.28
CA ARG A 84 -0.66 -17.32 22.84
C ARG A 84 0.39 -17.51 21.75
N ALA A 85 0.02 -18.10 20.61
CA ALA A 85 0.89 -18.29 19.45
C ALA A 85 1.41 -16.94 18.90
N VAL A 86 0.54 -15.94 18.76
CA VAL A 86 0.96 -14.58 18.36
C VAL A 86 1.96 -13.98 19.36
N GLY A 87 1.70 -14.13 20.66
CA GLY A 87 2.61 -13.67 21.70
C GLY A 87 3.98 -14.37 21.65
N ALA A 88 3.98 -15.70 21.45
CA ALA A 88 5.20 -16.50 21.32
C ALA A 88 6.01 -16.09 20.09
N LEU A 89 5.38 -15.97 18.91
CA LEU A 89 6.06 -15.54 17.68
C LEU A 89 6.62 -14.12 17.78
N ARG A 90 5.94 -13.22 18.52
CA ARG A 90 6.39 -11.83 18.68
C ARG A 90 7.56 -11.69 19.66
N SER A 91 7.58 -12.53 20.69
CA SER A 91 8.64 -12.53 21.72
C SER A 91 9.90 -13.28 21.29
N ASP A 92 9.83 -14.04 20.19
CA ASP A 92 10.98 -14.75 19.65
C ASP A 92 11.88 -13.79 18.85
N ASP A 93 13.09 -13.58 19.37
CA ASP A 93 14.13 -12.75 18.74
C ASP A 93 15.03 -13.54 17.77
N SER A 94 14.95 -14.87 17.77
CA SER A 94 15.74 -15.73 16.88
C SER A 94 15.20 -15.80 15.45
N ILE A 95 13.93 -15.41 15.25
CA ILE A 95 13.25 -15.48 13.95
C ILE A 95 12.81 -14.12 13.45
N ILE A 96 12.69 -14.02 12.13
CA ILE A 96 12.06 -12.91 11.42
C ILE A 96 10.92 -13.44 10.54
N ILE A 97 9.80 -12.73 10.55
CA ILE A 97 8.59 -13.08 9.80
C ILE A 97 8.28 -11.95 8.83
N ARG A 98 8.35 -12.23 7.53
CA ARG A 98 8.13 -11.25 6.46
C ARG A 98 7.25 -11.81 5.36
N ALA A 99 6.63 -10.92 4.59
CA ALA A 99 6.07 -11.28 3.30
C ALA A 99 7.23 -11.58 2.34
N ALA A 100 7.05 -12.59 1.49
CA ALA A 100 7.91 -12.79 0.33
C ALA A 100 7.78 -11.58 -0.61
N ASP A 101 8.88 -11.25 -1.28
CA ASP A 101 8.91 -10.18 -2.30
C ASP A 101 7.90 -10.44 -3.43
N LYS A 102 7.72 -11.71 -3.82
CA LYS A 102 6.79 -12.16 -4.86
C LYS A 102 5.87 -13.25 -4.32
N GLY A 103 4.57 -13.14 -4.61
CA GLY A 103 3.58 -14.19 -4.36
C GLY A 103 2.92 -14.22 -2.98
N GLU A 104 3.07 -13.15 -2.19
CA GLU A 104 2.37 -12.90 -0.91
C GLU A 104 2.51 -14.00 0.16
N ALA A 105 3.44 -14.94 -0.03
CA ALA A 105 3.75 -15.98 0.94
C ALA A 105 4.34 -15.37 2.22
N ILE A 106 4.13 -16.04 3.35
CA ILE A 106 4.73 -15.67 4.63
C ILE A 106 5.96 -16.53 4.84
N VAL A 107 7.11 -15.86 4.94
CA VAL A 107 8.40 -16.51 5.15
C VAL A 107 8.82 -16.32 6.59
N VAL A 108 9.16 -17.42 7.25
CA VAL A 108 9.79 -17.44 8.58
C VAL A 108 11.24 -17.86 8.41
N MET A 109 12.18 -17.02 8.87
CA MET A 109 13.62 -17.22 8.70
C MET A 109 14.36 -17.02 10.02
N ASP A 110 15.50 -17.68 10.19
CA ASP A 110 16.43 -17.35 11.29
C ASP A 110 17.01 -15.95 11.07
N ILE A 111 17.05 -15.13 12.13
CA ILE A 111 17.53 -13.75 12.06
C ILE A 111 19.00 -13.68 11.64
N ASP A 112 19.82 -14.63 12.09
CA ASP A 112 21.25 -14.69 11.77
C ASP A 112 21.48 -14.95 10.28
N LYS A 113 20.71 -15.87 9.69
CA LYS A 113 20.76 -16.14 8.25
C LYS A 113 20.29 -14.95 7.44
N TYR A 114 19.22 -14.28 7.88
CA TYR A 114 18.72 -13.07 7.24
C TYR A 114 19.78 -11.95 7.24
N ASN A 115 20.39 -11.69 8.39
CA ASN A 115 21.44 -10.67 8.52
C ASN A 115 22.70 -11.03 7.73
N ALA A 116 23.11 -12.30 7.74
CA ALA A 116 24.25 -12.77 6.97
C ALA A 116 24.02 -12.58 5.46
N GLU A 117 22.84 -12.95 4.95
CA GLU A 117 22.48 -12.75 3.55
C GLU A 117 22.41 -11.27 3.18
N ALA A 118 21.78 -10.44 4.02
CA ALA A 118 21.74 -8.99 3.80
C ALA A 118 23.15 -8.39 3.73
N MET A 119 24.04 -8.77 4.66
CA MET A 119 25.42 -8.31 4.67
C MET A 119 26.23 -8.84 3.49
N ALA A 120 25.99 -10.08 3.04
CA ALA A 120 26.63 -10.65 1.87
C ALA A 120 26.28 -9.84 0.60
N GLN A 121 24.99 -9.48 0.45
CA GLN A 121 24.54 -8.64 -0.66
C GLN A 121 25.11 -7.21 -0.59
N LEU A 122 25.08 -6.57 0.59
CA LEU A 122 25.61 -5.21 0.80
C LEU A 122 27.13 -5.12 0.67
N SER A 123 27.85 -6.21 0.96
CA SER A 123 29.31 -6.27 0.86
C SER A 123 29.79 -6.58 -0.56
N ASN A 124 28.87 -6.75 -1.52
CA ASN A 124 29.22 -7.06 -2.90
C ASN A 124 29.89 -5.86 -3.60
N ARG A 125 31.22 -5.91 -3.67
CA ARG A 125 32.07 -4.89 -4.31
C ARG A 125 31.99 -4.87 -5.84
N VAL A 126 31.35 -5.86 -6.46
CA VAL A 126 31.09 -5.85 -7.91
C VAL A 126 30.03 -4.78 -8.25
N HIS A 127 29.11 -4.49 -7.32
CA HIS A 127 27.97 -3.60 -7.57
C HIS A 127 27.90 -2.40 -6.64
N TYR A 128 28.49 -2.50 -5.44
CA TYR A 128 28.41 -1.46 -4.42
C TYR A 128 29.80 -0.97 -4.00
N GLU A 129 30.01 0.34 -4.09
CA GLU A 129 31.16 1.02 -3.50
C GLU A 129 30.80 1.55 -2.10
N LYS A 130 31.70 1.33 -1.12
CA LYS A 130 31.52 1.89 0.21
C LYS A 130 31.97 3.34 0.22
N LEU A 131 31.02 4.25 0.40
CA LEU A 131 31.31 5.67 0.56
C LEU A 131 31.98 5.96 1.91
N SER A 132 32.95 6.87 1.91
CA SER A 132 33.66 7.34 3.11
C SER A 132 32.88 8.39 3.89
N ARG A 133 31.96 9.10 3.24
CA ARG A 133 31.08 10.12 3.81
C ARG A 133 29.75 10.19 3.06
N ASP A 134 28.76 10.85 3.66
CA ASP A 134 27.46 11.11 3.03
C ASP A 134 27.58 12.24 1.97
N PRO A 135 27.40 11.98 0.66
CA PRO A 135 27.53 12.98 -0.41
C PRO A 135 26.25 13.82 -0.60
N THR A 136 25.23 13.64 0.25
CA THR A 136 23.90 14.26 0.07
C THR A 136 23.96 15.77 -0.16
N LYS A 137 24.81 16.50 0.57
CA LYS A 137 24.94 17.95 0.43
C LYS A 137 25.55 18.36 -0.91
N GLU A 138 26.51 17.60 -1.42
CA GLU A 138 27.17 17.87 -2.71
C GLU A 138 26.18 17.72 -3.88
N PHE A 139 25.30 16.72 -3.81
CA PHE A 139 24.20 16.57 -4.76
C PHE A 139 23.16 17.68 -4.64
N GLN A 140 22.84 18.13 -3.41
CA GLN A 140 21.94 19.28 -3.20
C GLN A 140 22.47 20.53 -3.89
N ASP A 141 23.74 20.83 -3.67
CA ASP A 141 24.38 22.02 -4.24
C ASP A 141 24.40 21.92 -5.78
N SER A 142 24.67 20.74 -6.33
CA SER A 142 24.65 20.48 -7.78
C SER A 142 23.25 20.68 -8.40
N ILE A 143 22.19 20.15 -7.75
CA ILE A 143 20.81 20.36 -8.19
C ILE A 143 20.41 21.84 -8.08
N GLY A 144 20.87 22.53 -7.03
CA GLY A 144 20.66 23.96 -6.85
C GLY A 144 21.24 24.78 -8.00
N VAL A 145 22.45 24.45 -8.45
CA VAL A 145 23.09 25.09 -9.61
C VAL A 145 22.27 24.85 -10.89
N ILE A 146 21.88 23.61 -11.18
CA ILE A 146 21.12 23.26 -12.40
C ILE A 146 19.75 23.95 -12.42
N THR A 147 19.04 23.95 -11.29
CA THR A 147 17.71 24.57 -11.20
C THR A 147 17.80 26.10 -11.28
N LEU A 148 18.88 26.71 -10.77
CA LEU A 148 19.12 28.15 -10.90
C LEU A 148 19.40 28.53 -12.35
N GLU A 149 20.21 27.75 -13.06
CA GLU A 149 20.45 27.94 -14.49
C GLU A 149 19.14 27.82 -15.29
N ALA A 150 18.32 26.81 -15.01
CA ALA A 150 17.01 26.64 -15.63
C ALA A 150 16.04 27.81 -15.35
N LEU A 151 16.10 28.40 -14.15
CA LEU A 151 15.34 29.61 -13.81
C LEU A 151 15.81 30.82 -14.62
N ASN A 152 17.13 31.01 -14.72
CA ASN A 152 17.73 32.12 -15.46
C ASN A 152 17.44 32.04 -16.96
N GLN A 153 17.38 30.83 -17.52
CA GLN A 153 16.99 30.57 -18.91
C GLN A 153 15.46 30.63 -19.13
N GLY A 154 14.67 30.81 -18.07
CA GLY A 154 13.21 30.86 -18.16
C GLY A 154 12.54 29.50 -18.45
N LEU A 155 13.28 28.39 -18.32
CA LEU A 155 12.74 27.03 -18.50
C LEU A 155 11.82 26.62 -17.36
N ILE A 156 12.07 27.14 -16.16
CA ILE A 156 11.22 26.97 -14.99
C ILE A 156 10.87 28.32 -14.38
N ASN A 157 9.71 28.40 -13.73
CA ASN A 157 9.31 29.61 -13.00
C ASN A 157 9.79 29.56 -11.54
N LYS A 158 9.73 30.72 -10.86
CA LYS A 158 10.15 30.86 -9.45
C LYS A 158 9.46 29.88 -8.50
N LYS A 159 8.18 29.54 -8.72
CA LYS A 159 7.45 28.57 -7.89
C LYS A 159 8.01 27.15 -8.05
N ILE A 160 8.36 26.75 -9.27
CA ILE A 160 8.98 25.46 -9.57
C ILE A 160 10.39 25.43 -9.00
N PHE A 161 11.17 26.51 -9.15
CA PHE A 161 12.50 26.61 -8.55
C PHE A 161 12.47 26.43 -7.03
N GLU A 162 11.56 27.14 -6.34
CA GLU A 162 11.36 26.99 -4.88
C GLU A 162 10.94 25.56 -4.53
N PHE A 163 10.03 24.97 -5.30
CA PHE A 163 9.57 23.58 -5.10
C PHE A 163 10.70 22.56 -5.25
N LEU A 164 11.52 22.64 -6.30
CA LEU A 164 12.63 21.72 -6.57
C LEU A 164 13.76 21.84 -5.54
N ASN A 165 13.93 23.03 -4.93
CA ASN A 165 14.93 23.31 -3.90
C ASN A 165 14.37 23.24 -2.46
N THR A 166 13.10 22.88 -2.28
CA THR A 166 12.52 22.71 -0.94
C THR A 166 12.97 21.37 -0.36
N PHE A 167 13.97 21.40 0.53
CA PHE A 167 14.44 20.22 1.24
C PHE A 167 13.65 20.03 2.54
N SER A 168 12.73 19.07 2.54
CA SER A 168 12.22 18.49 3.79
C SER A 168 12.66 17.04 3.83
N VAL A 169 13.44 16.66 4.86
CA VAL A 169 13.51 15.25 5.24
C VAL A 169 12.06 14.81 5.47
N PRO A 170 11.55 13.78 4.80
CA PRO A 170 10.26 13.23 5.17
C PRO A 170 10.42 12.76 6.61
N ALA A 171 9.83 13.49 7.58
CA ALA A 171 9.52 12.89 8.86
C ALA A 171 8.71 11.65 8.52
N SER A 172 9.19 10.49 8.96
CA SER A 172 8.68 9.17 8.64
C SER A 172 7.15 9.10 8.72
N GLN A 173 6.48 9.37 7.61
CA GLN A 173 5.05 9.10 7.45
C GLN A 173 4.92 7.87 6.58
N ASN A 174 5.33 6.73 7.14
CA ASN A 174 4.67 5.47 6.88
C ASN A 174 4.00 5.03 8.19
N PRO A 175 2.72 5.36 8.43
CA PRO A 175 1.96 4.80 9.55
C PRO A 175 1.62 3.32 9.36
N GLN A 176 2.05 2.71 8.25
CA GLN A 176 1.80 1.30 7.96
C GLN A 176 3.12 0.63 7.64
N GLY A 177 3.56 -0.24 8.55
CA GLY A 177 4.80 -0.99 8.45
C GLY A 177 4.89 -1.77 7.15
N SER A 178 5.67 -1.22 6.23
CA SER A 178 6.35 -1.92 5.15
C SER A 178 7.64 -1.16 4.88
N PHE A 179 8.77 -1.87 5.06
CA PHE A 179 10.14 -1.44 4.82
C PHE A 179 10.62 -0.19 5.58
N GLU A 180 11.16 -0.43 6.77
CA GLU A 180 12.42 0.23 7.12
C GLU A 180 13.53 -0.48 6.35
N SER A 181 13.70 -0.09 5.10
CA SER A 181 14.90 -0.42 4.34
C SER A 181 16.11 0.22 5.04
N PRO A 182 17.25 -0.49 5.19
CA PRO A 182 18.55 0.15 5.48
C PRO A 182 18.91 1.23 4.45
N TRP A 183 18.23 1.20 3.30
CA TRP A 183 18.24 2.16 2.21
C TRP A 183 17.42 3.44 2.49
N GLN A 184 17.44 3.97 3.72
CA GLN A 184 17.10 5.38 3.93
C GLN A 184 18.21 6.23 3.30
N ALA A 185 18.26 6.26 1.97
CA ALA A 185 18.89 7.35 1.26
C ALA A 185 18.24 8.62 1.84
N HIS A 186 19.06 9.52 2.39
CA HIS A 186 18.63 10.87 2.72
C HIS A 186 18.06 11.50 1.44
N CYS A 187 16.74 11.35 1.27
CA CYS A 187 16.05 11.64 0.02
C CYS A 187 15.78 13.14 -0.07
N VAL A 188 16.84 13.87 -0.39
CA VAL A 188 16.85 15.09 -1.19
C VAL A 188 16.12 14.89 -2.54
N ARG A 189 15.93 13.63 -2.92
CA ARG A 189 15.68 13.09 -4.25
C ARG A 189 14.24 13.17 -4.78
N LEU A 190 13.19 13.05 -3.96
CA LEU A 190 11.89 12.63 -4.50
C LEU A 190 11.22 13.63 -5.45
N TRP A 191 11.30 14.94 -5.20
CA TRP A 191 10.56 15.94 -5.98
C TRP A 191 11.22 16.27 -7.31
N PHE A 192 12.56 16.33 -7.36
CA PHE A 192 13.30 16.57 -8.60
C PHE A 192 13.10 15.42 -9.61
N PHE A 193 13.24 14.18 -9.15
CA PHE A 193 13.00 13.02 -10.02
C PHE A 193 11.52 12.87 -10.39
N ALA A 194 10.58 13.15 -9.48
CA ALA A 194 9.15 13.17 -9.83
C ALA A 194 8.81 14.26 -10.86
N TYR A 195 9.47 15.43 -10.78
CA TYR A 195 9.32 16.47 -11.78
C TYR A 195 9.83 16.01 -13.14
N ILE A 196 11.04 15.44 -13.21
CA ILE A 196 11.59 14.88 -14.46
C ILE A 196 10.68 13.78 -15.02
N ASP A 197 10.26 12.83 -14.18
CA ASP A 197 9.37 11.73 -14.57
C ASP A 197 8.09 12.28 -15.20
N ALA A 198 7.48 13.34 -14.66
CA ALA A 198 6.29 13.94 -15.25
C ALA A 198 6.47 14.42 -16.70
N TYR A 199 7.66 14.88 -17.08
CA TYR A 199 7.96 15.24 -18.48
C TYR A 199 8.32 14.01 -19.32
N LEU A 200 9.09 13.07 -18.77
CA LEU A 200 9.46 11.83 -19.45
C LEU A 200 8.23 10.97 -19.78
N GLN A 201 7.23 10.94 -18.90
CA GLN A 201 5.98 10.18 -19.12
C GLN A 201 5.29 10.55 -20.44
N VAL A 202 5.35 11.82 -20.86
CA VAL A 202 4.77 12.24 -22.15
C VAL A 202 5.45 11.56 -23.33
N LEU A 203 6.78 11.40 -23.27
CA LEU A 203 7.58 10.75 -24.30
C LEU A 203 7.44 9.22 -24.24
N VAL A 204 7.42 8.65 -23.03
CA VAL A 204 7.27 7.20 -22.81
C VAL A 204 5.98 6.69 -23.44
N VAL A 205 4.86 7.41 -23.30
CA VAL A 205 3.56 7.02 -23.87
C VAL A 205 3.56 7.03 -25.41
N GLN A 206 4.47 7.76 -26.05
CA GLN A 206 4.59 7.80 -27.52
C GLN A 206 5.37 6.62 -28.09
N MET A 207 6.08 5.86 -27.26
CA MET A 207 6.87 4.72 -27.73
C MET A 207 5.99 3.60 -28.28
N ARG A 208 6.42 2.97 -29.37
CA ARG A 208 5.71 1.82 -29.96
C ARG A 208 5.58 0.63 -28.99
N SER A 209 6.59 0.44 -28.14
CA SER A 209 6.68 -0.63 -27.13
C SER A 209 5.92 -0.31 -25.84
N TYR A 210 5.40 0.91 -25.67
CA TYR A 210 4.69 1.30 -24.45
C TYR A 210 3.48 0.40 -24.24
N ILE A 211 3.29 -0.13 -23.04
CA ILE A 211 2.08 -0.87 -22.66
C ILE A 211 1.53 -0.19 -21.42
N ARG A 212 0.31 0.34 -21.50
CA ARG A 212 -0.27 1.10 -20.38
C ARG A 212 -0.70 0.19 -19.23
N ASP A 213 -1.40 -0.88 -19.56
CA ASP A 213 -2.01 -1.82 -18.63
C ASP A 213 -2.33 -3.12 -19.37
N THR A 214 -2.79 -4.14 -18.65
CA THR A 214 -3.17 -5.43 -19.25
C THR A 214 -4.21 -5.24 -20.36
N SER A 215 -5.19 -4.34 -20.21
CA SER A 215 -6.22 -4.06 -21.26
C SER A 215 -5.65 -3.43 -22.53
N ASP A 216 -4.66 -2.56 -22.41
CA ASP A 216 -3.93 -2.02 -23.56
C ASP A 216 -3.07 -3.10 -24.25
N PHE A 217 -2.42 -3.96 -23.46
CA PHE A 217 -1.72 -5.14 -23.97
C PHE A 217 -2.66 -6.05 -24.78
N TRP A 218 -3.86 -6.32 -24.25
CA TRP A 218 -4.92 -7.07 -24.94
C TRP A 218 -5.27 -6.46 -26.29
N GLY A 219 -5.60 -5.16 -26.30
CA GLY A 219 -5.99 -4.49 -27.54
C GLY A 219 -4.88 -4.52 -28.59
N LYS A 220 -3.61 -4.49 -28.18
CA LYS A 220 -2.47 -4.61 -29.10
C LYS A 220 -2.30 -6.02 -29.64
N LEU A 221 -2.51 -7.05 -28.82
CA LEU A 221 -2.43 -8.44 -29.24
C LEU A 221 -3.55 -8.84 -30.21
N ASP A 222 -4.80 -8.42 -29.95
CA ASP A 222 -5.93 -8.70 -30.84
C ASP A 222 -5.72 -8.09 -32.25
N ASN A 223 -5.01 -6.96 -32.33
CA ASN A 223 -4.69 -6.29 -33.59
C ASN A 223 -3.56 -6.97 -34.39
N LEU A 224 -2.82 -7.93 -33.83
CA LEU A 224 -1.70 -8.60 -34.53
C LEU A 224 -2.17 -9.64 -35.58
N GLY A 225 -3.45 -10.03 -35.58
CA GLY A 225 -4.06 -10.88 -36.61
C GLY A 225 -3.60 -12.35 -36.62
N SER A 226 -4.23 -13.16 -37.48
CA SER A 226 -4.10 -14.63 -37.57
C SER A 226 -2.74 -15.16 -38.08
N SER A 227 -1.76 -14.30 -38.34
CA SER A 227 -0.44 -14.67 -38.89
C SER A 227 0.57 -15.10 -37.82
N CYS A 228 0.10 -15.71 -36.73
CA CYS A 228 0.95 -16.16 -35.61
C CYS A 228 1.39 -17.63 -35.71
N ARG A 229 0.94 -18.39 -36.72
CA ARG A 229 1.24 -19.83 -36.84
C ARG A 229 2.73 -20.13 -36.94
N ASP A 230 3.45 -19.37 -37.77
CA ASP A 230 4.89 -19.58 -38.03
C ASP A 230 5.79 -18.61 -37.24
N SER A 231 5.23 -17.88 -36.27
CA SER A 231 6.02 -16.98 -35.42
C SER A 231 6.58 -17.72 -34.21
N LEU A 232 7.59 -17.16 -33.55
CA LEU A 232 8.06 -17.61 -32.23
C LEU A 232 7.52 -16.63 -31.18
N LEU A 233 7.01 -17.13 -30.05
CA LEU A 233 6.67 -16.25 -28.93
C LEU A 233 7.93 -16.01 -28.12
N CYS A 234 8.24 -14.75 -27.82
CA CYS A 234 9.42 -14.37 -27.05
C CYS A 234 9.06 -13.34 -25.97
N THR A 235 9.61 -13.50 -24.78
CA THR A 235 9.55 -12.50 -23.70
C THR A 235 10.96 -12.21 -23.21
N ILE A 236 11.20 -10.94 -22.89
CA ILE A 236 12.49 -10.47 -22.39
C ILE A 236 12.21 -9.79 -21.05
N ASP A 237 12.78 -10.32 -19.97
CA ASP A 237 12.71 -9.72 -18.64
C ASP A 237 14.10 -9.27 -18.18
N VAL A 238 14.15 -8.22 -17.36
CA VAL A 238 15.41 -7.73 -16.80
C VAL A 238 15.75 -8.58 -15.57
N CYS A 239 16.87 -9.29 -15.61
CA CYS A 239 17.33 -10.11 -14.49
C CYS A 239 17.74 -9.25 -13.29
N SER A 240 18.34 -8.08 -13.55
CA SER A 240 18.88 -7.19 -12.54
C SER A 240 18.96 -5.75 -13.03
N LEU A 241 18.18 -4.86 -12.41
CA LEU A 241 18.15 -3.41 -12.67
C LEU A 241 19.19 -2.62 -11.86
N TYR A 242 19.61 -3.14 -10.71
CA TYR A 242 20.39 -2.38 -9.72
C TYR A 242 21.89 -2.67 -9.76
N THR A 243 22.33 -3.50 -10.70
CA THR A 243 23.74 -3.78 -10.90
C THR A 243 24.30 -2.80 -11.92
N SER A 244 24.60 -1.58 -11.43
CA SER A 244 25.49 -0.59 -12.08
C SER A 244 25.03 -0.06 -13.45
N ILE A 245 24.16 0.96 -13.48
CA ILE A 245 24.07 1.84 -14.67
C ILE A 245 25.40 2.62 -14.72
N PRO A 246 26.23 2.49 -15.76
CA PRO A 246 27.53 3.16 -15.80
C PRO A 246 27.37 4.69 -15.82
N ASP A 247 28.16 5.39 -15.02
CA ASP A 247 28.18 6.86 -14.93
C ASP A 247 28.73 7.56 -16.18
N SER A 248 29.31 6.81 -17.12
CA SER A 248 29.79 7.36 -18.40
C SER A 248 28.62 7.57 -19.34
N GLY A 249 28.04 8.77 -19.32
CA GLY A 249 27.05 9.21 -20.29
C GLY A 249 27.62 9.18 -21.71
N ALA A 250 27.18 8.20 -22.50
CA ALA A 250 27.04 8.26 -23.95
C ALA A 250 26.33 6.98 -24.41
N ASP A 251 25.27 7.15 -25.20
CA ASP A 251 24.55 6.14 -25.99
C ASP A 251 23.92 4.94 -25.25
N LEU A 252 22.65 5.12 -24.90
CA LEU A 252 21.71 4.07 -24.48
C LEU A 252 21.46 2.98 -25.54
N ASP A 253 21.95 3.16 -26.77
CA ASP A 253 21.63 2.27 -27.89
C ASP A 253 22.68 1.18 -28.17
N LEU A 254 23.84 1.15 -27.50
CA LEU A 254 24.80 0.05 -27.68
C LEU A 254 25.62 -0.19 -26.41
N TYR A 255 25.41 -1.34 -25.77
CA TYR A 255 26.16 -1.85 -24.61
C TYR A 255 25.99 -1.07 -23.31
N VAL A 256 24.96 -1.43 -22.54
CA VAL A 256 25.03 -1.41 -21.07
C VAL A 256 25.38 -2.85 -20.64
N PRO A 257 26.66 -3.24 -20.46
CA PRO A 257 27.07 -4.63 -20.18
C PRO A 257 26.51 -5.17 -18.86
N SER A 258 25.89 -4.30 -18.07
CA SER A 258 25.50 -4.50 -16.69
C SER A 258 24.00 -4.76 -16.51
N ILE A 259 23.16 -4.47 -17.52
CA ILE A 259 21.76 -4.88 -17.53
C ILE A 259 21.68 -6.27 -18.16
N LYS A 260 21.42 -7.27 -17.33
CA LYS A 260 21.24 -8.65 -17.77
C LYS A 260 19.79 -8.89 -18.12
N PHE A 261 19.56 -9.55 -19.26
CA PHE A 261 18.23 -9.94 -19.71
C PHE A 261 18.07 -11.46 -19.72
N THR A 262 16.87 -11.90 -19.35
CA THR A 262 16.41 -13.28 -19.51
C THR A 262 15.50 -13.31 -20.73
N LEU A 263 15.87 -14.08 -21.74
CA LEU A 263 15.05 -14.36 -22.91
C LEU A 263 14.37 -15.70 -22.71
N GLU A 264 13.05 -15.71 -22.68
CA GLU A 264 12.24 -16.92 -22.75
C GLU A 264 11.57 -16.95 -24.12
N HIS A 265 11.50 -18.13 -24.74
CA HIS A 265 10.81 -18.29 -26.01
C HIS A 265 10.17 -19.67 -26.10
N ASP A 266 9.02 -19.73 -26.76
CA ASP A 266 8.31 -20.99 -26.99
C ASP A 266 7.50 -20.93 -28.28
N ALA A 267 7.36 -22.09 -28.93
CA ALA A 267 6.59 -22.20 -30.17
C ALA A 267 5.07 -22.11 -29.91
N SER A 268 4.60 -22.49 -28.72
CA SER A 268 3.20 -22.74 -28.42
C SER A 268 2.65 -21.89 -27.27
N SER A 269 3.42 -21.63 -26.22
CA SER A 269 2.93 -20.97 -25.00
C SER A 269 4.01 -20.15 -24.28
N ILE A 270 3.71 -18.90 -23.93
CA ILE A 270 4.63 -18.06 -23.14
C ILE A 270 3.92 -17.29 -22.04
N HIS A 271 4.65 -16.95 -20.98
CA HIS A 271 4.16 -16.15 -19.86
C HIS A 271 4.60 -14.70 -19.98
N PHE A 272 3.66 -13.77 -19.84
CA PHE A 272 3.95 -12.34 -19.75
C PHE A 272 3.00 -11.68 -18.75
N LEU A 273 3.57 -11.00 -17.75
CA LEU A 273 2.82 -10.44 -16.61
C LEU A 273 1.98 -11.52 -15.90
N ASP A 274 0.66 -11.31 -15.85
CA ASP A 274 -0.38 -12.16 -15.29
C ASP A 274 -1.09 -13.04 -16.35
N VAL A 275 -0.55 -13.10 -17.57
CA VAL A 275 -1.16 -13.77 -18.72
C VAL A 275 -0.27 -14.88 -19.25
N GLN A 276 -0.86 -16.05 -19.47
CA GLN A 276 -0.30 -17.10 -20.31
C GLN A 276 -0.89 -16.96 -21.71
N VAL A 277 -0.02 -16.75 -22.71
CA VAL A 277 -0.38 -16.61 -24.11
C VAL A 277 -0.15 -17.94 -24.80
N ASN A 278 -1.19 -18.52 -25.40
CA ASN A 278 -1.15 -19.80 -26.08
C ASN A 278 -1.48 -19.61 -27.56
N LYS A 279 -0.76 -20.29 -28.45
CA LYS A 279 -1.11 -20.35 -29.88
C LYS A 279 -2.22 -21.36 -30.11
N ILE A 280 -3.19 -20.97 -30.93
CA ILE A 280 -4.22 -21.84 -31.47
C ILE A 280 -4.26 -21.69 -33.00
N ASP A 281 -4.95 -22.60 -33.67
CA ASP A 281 -5.02 -22.63 -35.14
C ASP A 281 -5.46 -21.29 -35.77
N ASP A 282 -6.37 -20.58 -35.11
CA ASP A 282 -6.96 -19.32 -35.58
C ASP A 282 -6.47 -18.07 -34.80
N GLY A 283 -5.32 -18.13 -34.10
CA GLY A 283 -4.75 -16.97 -33.42
C GLY A 283 -4.15 -17.28 -32.04
N LEU A 284 -4.48 -16.47 -31.04
CA LEU A 284 -3.99 -16.61 -29.67
C LEU A 284 -5.16 -16.86 -28.71
N CYS A 285 -5.02 -17.83 -27.81
CA CYS A 285 -5.86 -17.98 -26.63
C CYS A 285 -5.06 -17.67 -25.38
N PHE A 286 -5.76 -17.39 -24.29
CA PHE A 286 -5.10 -16.82 -23.14
C PHE A 286 -5.69 -17.31 -21.83
N ASP A 287 -4.79 -17.51 -20.88
CA ASP A 287 -5.07 -18.01 -19.56
C ASP A 287 -4.42 -17.15 -18.49
N LEU A 288 -4.87 -17.33 -17.24
CA LEU A 288 -4.28 -16.65 -16.10
C LEU A 288 -2.98 -17.35 -15.75
N PHE A 289 -1.85 -16.63 -15.83
CA PHE A 289 -0.59 -17.14 -15.32
C PHE A 289 -0.42 -16.76 -13.85
N ARG A 290 -0.19 -17.75 -12.98
CA ARG A 290 0.22 -17.53 -11.59
C ARG A 290 1.66 -18.00 -11.46
N LYS A 291 2.52 -17.14 -10.90
CA LYS A 291 3.89 -17.53 -10.59
C LYS A 291 3.88 -18.69 -9.59
N PRO A 292 4.82 -19.65 -9.66
CA PRO A 292 4.90 -20.74 -8.68
C PRO A 292 5.03 -20.27 -7.22
N THR A 293 5.51 -19.04 -7.01
CA THR A 293 5.62 -18.40 -5.69
C THR A 293 4.30 -17.83 -5.17
N ASP A 294 3.27 -17.68 -6.01
CA ASP A 294 1.97 -17.15 -5.63
C ASP A 294 1.19 -18.18 -4.80
N LYS A 295 1.04 -17.88 -3.51
CA LYS A 295 0.29 -18.74 -2.57
C LYS A 295 -1.16 -18.31 -2.38
N VAL A 296 -1.67 -17.42 -3.24
CA VAL A 296 -3.07 -16.99 -3.27
C VAL A 296 -3.51 -16.46 -1.91
N ALA A 297 -2.86 -15.39 -1.44
CA ALA A 297 -3.06 -14.81 -0.11
C ALA A 297 -4.30 -13.92 0.01
N PHE A 298 -5.42 -14.38 -0.55
CA PHE A 298 -6.71 -13.71 -0.34
C PHE A 298 -7.03 -13.58 1.15
N LEU A 299 -7.63 -12.45 1.50
CA LEU A 299 -8.06 -12.14 2.86
C LEU A 299 -9.06 -13.19 3.34
N GLN A 300 -8.92 -13.68 4.58
CA GLN A 300 -9.91 -14.62 5.13
C GLN A 300 -11.28 -13.95 5.35
N ALA A 301 -12.35 -14.69 5.07
CA ALA A 301 -13.72 -14.18 5.15
C ALA A 301 -14.15 -13.74 6.56
N ASN A 302 -13.54 -14.32 7.60
CA ASN A 302 -13.77 -13.98 8.99
C ASN A 302 -12.80 -12.91 9.52
N SER A 303 -12.03 -12.25 8.67
CA SER A 303 -11.20 -11.12 9.11
C SER A 303 -12.06 -9.91 9.47
N PHE A 304 -11.64 -9.18 10.49
CA PHE A 304 -12.29 -7.95 10.94
C PHE A 304 -12.03 -6.78 9.97
N HIS A 305 -12.79 -6.75 8.88
CA HIS A 305 -12.80 -5.72 7.85
C HIS A 305 -14.24 -5.33 7.50
N PRO A 306 -14.48 -4.17 6.86
CA PRO A 306 -15.81 -3.80 6.39
C PRO A 306 -16.44 -4.91 5.54
N ALA A 307 -17.68 -5.29 5.84
CA ALA A 307 -18.36 -6.37 5.11
C ALA A 307 -18.51 -6.11 3.60
N SER A 308 -18.56 -4.84 3.20
CA SER A 308 -18.54 -4.46 1.78
C SER A 308 -17.24 -4.88 1.10
N MET A 309 -16.10 -4.70 1.77
CA MET A 309 -14.78 -5.05 1.26
C MET A 309 -14.63 -6.57 1.11
N ILE A 310 -14.98 -7.33 2.16
CA ILE A 310 -14.95 -8.81 2.11
C ILE A 310 -15.82 -9.32 0.97
N ARG A 311 -17.07 -8.84 0.86
CA ARG A 311 -17.99 -9.27 -0.21
C ARG A 311 -17.58 -8.83 -1.61
N SER A 312 -16.91 -7.69 -1.77
CA SER A 312 -16.47 -7.21 -3.08
C SER A 312 -15.24 -7.95 -3.62
N LEU A 313 -14.43 -8.53 -2.73
CA LEU A 313 -13.14 -9.11 -3.11
C LEU A 313 -13.31 -10.25 -4.15
N PRO A 314 -14.18 -11.27 -3.94
CA PRO A 314 -14.37 -12.32 -4.94
C PRO A 314 -14.82 -11.76 -6.30
N PHE A 315 -15.77 -10.81 -6.30
CA PHE A 315 -16.26 -10.21 -7.54
C PHE A 315 -15.14 -9.49 -8.30
N SER A 316 -14.33 -8.69 -7.60
CA SER A 316 -13.23 -7.95 -8.22
C SER A 316 -12.17 -8.87 -8.85
N GLN A 317 -11.86 -9.98 -8.18
CA GLN A 317 -10.87 -10.97 -8.63
C GLN A 317 -11.42 -11.83 -9.79
N LEU A 318 -12.69 -12.23 -9.74
CA LEU A 318 -13.34 -12.94 -10.85
C LEU A 318 -13.50 -12.06 -12.09
N LEU A 319 -13.72 -10.75 -11.93
CA LEU A 319 -13.70 -9.81 -13.06
C LEU A 319 -12.30 -9.64 -13.66
N HIS A 320 -11.24 -9.83 -12.88
CA HIS A 320 -9.88 -9.85 -13.40
C HIS A 320 -9.65 -11.12 -14.24
N VAL A 321 -10.07 -12.29 -13.75
CA VAL A 321 -10.05 -13.53 -14.52
C VAL A 321 -10.90 -13.42 -15.80
N ARG A 322 -12.09 -12.83 -15.74
CA ARG A 322 -12.94 -12.61 -16.93
C ARG A 322 -12.31 -11.71 -17.99
N ARG A 323 -11.44 -10.79 -17.59
CA ARG A 323 -10.69 -9.93 -18.51
C ARG A 323 -9.57 -10.69 -19.22
N ILE A 324 -8.90 -11.60 -18.50
CA ILE A 324 -7.72 -12.32 -19.00
C ILE A 324 -8.11 -13.58 -19.77
N VAL A 325 -8.93 -14.43 -19.18
CA VAL A 325 -9.11 -15.81 -19.65
C VAL A 325 -10.09 -15.90 -20.81
N SER A 326 -9.65 -16.49 -21.92
CA SER A 326 -10.46 -16.62 -23.15
C SER A 326 -11.46 -17.77 -23.06
N GLN A 327 -11.14 -18.84 -22.34
CA GLN A 327 -11.99 -20.03 -22.16
C GLN A 327 -12.46 -20.19 -20.71
N GLU A 328 -13.70 -20.60 -20.44
CA GLU A 328 -14.31 -20.49 -19.09
C GLU A 328 -13.72 -21.41 -18.00
N ALA A 329 -12.71 -22.23 -18.29
CA ALA A 329 -12.20 -23.29 -17.41
C ALA A 329 -11.54 -22.80 -16.09
N ASN A 330 -11.10 -21.54 -16.00
CA ASN A 330 -10.32 -21.04 -14.86
C ASN A 330 -11.15 -20.38 -13.73
N PHE A 331 -12.47 -20.22 -13.92
CA PHE A 331 -13.34 -19.59 -12.89
C PHE A 331 -13.51 -20.46 -11.65
N ASP A 332 -13.59 -21.77 -11.86
CA ASP A 332 -13.88 -22.72 -10.77
C ASP A 332 -12.67 -22.88 -9.85
N THR A 333 -11.45 -22.83 -10.39
CA THR A 333 -10.19 -22.82 -9.62
C THR A 333 -10.13 -21.61 -8.70
N GLN A 334 -10.40 -20.40 -9.20
CA GLN A 334 -10.38 -19.20 -8.35
C GLN A 334 -11.50 -19.21 -7.30
N ALA A 335 -12.68 -19.79 -7.62
CA ALA A 335 -13.73 -19.96 -6.63
C ALA A 335 -13.32 -20.94 -5.51
N GLN A 336 -12.58 -22.02 -5.82
CA GLN A 336 -12.02 -22.92 -4.83
C GLN A 336 -11.04 -22.23 -3.89
N ASP A 337 -10.21 -21.32 -4.40
CA ASP A 337 -9.31 -20.50 -3.57
C ASP A 337 -10.09 -19.69 -2.53
N PHE A 338 -11.19 -19.04 -2.92
CA PHE A 338 -12.05 -18.32 -1.98
C PHE A 338 -12.76 -19.25 -0.99
N ARG A 339 -13.22 -20.43 -1.42
CA ARG A 339 -13.79 -21.44 -0.49
C ARG A 339 -12.80 -21.83 0.59
N SER A 340 -11.54 -22.05 0.23
CA SER A 340 -10.47 -22.39 1.18
C SER A 340 -10.23 -21.29 2.23
N ARG A 341 -10.61 -20.05 1.92
CA ARG A 341 -10.52 -18.85 2.79
C ARG A 341 -11.77 -18.60 3.63
N GLY A 342 -12.74 -19.51 3.61
CA GLY A 342 -13.95 -19.46 4.43
C GLY A 342 -15.09 -18.62 3.84
N TYR A 343 -15.03 -18.27 2.55
CA TYR A 343 -16.13 -17.58 1.88
C TYR A 343 -17.33 -18.52 1.69
N ASN A 344 -18.53 -17.99 1.88
CA ASN A 344 -19.77 -18.76 1.75
C ASN A 344 -20.01 -19.18 0.30
N ASP A 345 -20.29 -20.48 0.09
CA ASP A 345 -20.43 -21.05 -1.26
C ASP A 345 -21.60 -20.46 -2.05
N THR A 346 -22.76 -20.25 -1.42
CA THR A 346 -23.94 -19.66 -2.06
C THR A 346 -23.63 -18.25 -2.59
N SER A 347 -23.03 -17.39 -1.76
CA SER A 347 -22.62 -16.05 -2.17
C SER A 347 -21.53 -16.06 -3.24
N LEU A 348 -20.62 -17.03 -3.20
CA LEU A 348 -19.58 -17.19 -4.23
C LEU A 348 -20.18 -17.61 -5.58
N GLN A 349 -21.12 -18.56 -5.58
CA GLN A 349 -21.78 -19.02 -6.80
C GLN A 349 -22.58 -17.91 -7.47
N GLU A 350 -23.31 -17.09 -6.70
CA GLU A 350 -23.96 -15.89 -7.24
C GLU A 350 -22.95 -14.92 -7.84
N THR A 351 -21.81 -14.73 -7.18
CA THR A 351 -20.77 -13.80 -7.63
C THR A 351 -20.10 -14.31 -8.91
N LEU A 352 -19.87 -15.61 -9.00
CA LEU A 352 -19.34 -16.30 -10.17
C LEU A 352 -20.32 -16.19 -11.35
N ALA A 353 -21.61 -16.44 -11.13
CA ALA A 353 -22.63 -16.24 -12.16
C ALA A 353 -22.69 -14.78 -12.63
N LYS A 354 -22.67 -13.82 -11.69
CA LYS A 354 -22.60 -12.37 -11.99
C LYS A 354 -21.36 -12.01 -12.80
N ALA A 355 -20.21 -12.63 -12.54
CA ALA A 355 -18.97 -12.38 -13.28
C ALA A 355 -18.98 -13.02 -14.67
N LYS A 356 -19.46 -14.26 -14.81
CA LYS A 356 -19.59 -14.96 -16.11
C LYS A 356 -20.54 -14.23 -17.07
N ASN A 357 -21.65 -13.69 -16.55
CA ASN A 357 -22.62 -12.92 -17.31
C ASN A 357 -22.10 -11.55 -17.81
N ARG A 358 -20.92 -11.10 -17.36
CA ARG A 358 -20.32 -9.88 -17.91
C ARG A 358 -19.63 -10.18 -19.23
N GLU A 359 -20.03 -9.45 -20.27
CA GLU A 359 -19.39 -9.52 -21.58
C GLU A 359 -17.94 -9.06 -21.49
N ARG A 360 -17.00 -9.89 -21.97
CA ARG A 360 -15.56 -9.62 -21.90
C ARG A 360 -15.18 -8.33 -22.63
N THR A 361 -15.74 -8.10 -23.82
CA THR A 361 -15.52 -6.89 -24.64
C THR A 361 -15.84 -5.61 -23.85
N SER A 362 -16.88 -5.63 -23.01
CA SER A 362 -17.29 -4.50 -22.16
C SER A 362 -16.28 -4.19 -21.04
N LEU A 363 -15.52 -5.19 -20.60
CA LEU A 363 -14.50 -5.05 -19.55
C LEU A 363 -13.14 -4.61 -20.11
N LEU A 364 -12.87 -4.94 -21.38
CA LEU A 364 -11.63 -4.57 -22.08
C LEU A 364 -11.66 -3.14 -22.61
N ARG A 365 -12.86 -2.62 -22.96
CA ARG A 365 -13.00 -1.21 -23.30
C ARG A 365 -12.56 -0.36 -22.11
N THR A 366 -11.48 0.40 -22.31
CA THR A 366 -11.19 1.52 -21.42
C THR A 366 -12.41 2.41 -21.49
N LYS A 367 -13.23 2.46 -20.44
CA LYS A 367 -14.25 3.51 -20.36
C LYS A 367 -13.45 4.79 -20.53
N GLY A 368 -13.78 5.57 -21.56
CA GLY A 368 -13.32 6.96 -21.62
C GLY A 368 -13.59 7.56 -20.24
N LYS A 369 -12.85 8.60 -19.87
CA LYS A 369 -13.21 9.40 -18.68
C LYS A 369 -14.58 10.06 -18.92
N ASN A 370 -15.66 9.28 -19.06
CA ASN A 370 -16.99 9.67 -18.67
C ASN A 370 -16.76 10.21 -17.29
N LYS A 371 -16.98 11.51 -17.15
CA LYS A 371 -17.10 12.18 -15.86
C LYS A 371 -17.97 11.25 -15.02
N ARG A 372 -17.36 10.37 -14.20
CA ARG A 372 -18.03 9.91 -12.99
C ARG A 372 -18.43 11.23 -12.40
N ASN A 373 -19.73 11.50 -12.25
CA ASN A 373 -20.20 12.66 -11.51
C ASN A 373 -19.29 12.71 -10.29
N LYS A 374 -18.37 13.69 -10.24
CA LYS A 374 -17.41 13.80 -9.16
C LYS A 374 -18.32 14.07 -7.99
N SER A 375 -18.59 13.03 -7.22
CA SER A 375 -19.44 13.14 -6.07
C SER A 375 -18.76 14.16 -5.18
N ASN A 376 -19.46 15.25 -4.86
CA ASN A 376 -18.94 16.26 -3.94
C ASN A 376 -18.98 15.77 -2.48
N ARG A 377 -19.26 14.48 -2.26
CA ARG A 377 -19.21 13.84 -0.96
C ARG A 377 -17.82 13.90 -0.40
N ILE A 378 -17.71 14.56 0.74
CA ILE A 378 -16.49 14.61 1.53
C ILE A 378 -16.23 13.19 2.09
N PRO A 379 -15.04 12.61 1.88
CA PRO A 379 -14.67 11.37 2.54
C PRO A 379 -14.53 11.59 4.04
N CYS A 380 -15.27 10.84 4.84
CA CYS A 380 -15.10 10.75 6.29
C CYS A 380 -14.29 9.49 6.57
N VAL A 381 -12.98 9.68 6.75
CA VAL A 381 -12.02 8.59 6.94
C VAL A 381 -11.87 8.32 8.44
N THR A 382 -12.33 7.16 8.90
CA THR A 382 -12.21 6.76 10.32
C THR A 382 -11.57 5.39 10.47
N THR A 383 -11.07 5.04 11.64
CA THR A 383 -10.61 3.68 11.91
C THR A 383 -11.78 2.69 11.95
N TYR A 384 -11.68 1.56 11.25
CA TYR A 384 -12.71 0.52 11.32
C TYR A 384 -12.76 -0.09 12.73
N SER A 385 -13.96 -0.20 13.30
CA SER A 385 -14.20 -0.73 14.64
C SER A 385 -15.59 -1.37 14.72
N SER A 386 -15.86 -2.03 15.85
CA SER A 386 -17.16 -2.66 16.10
C SER A 386 -18.29 -1.62 16.15
N LYS A 387 -17.95 -0.37 16.50
CA LYS A 387 -18.86 0.77 16.56
C LYS A 387 -18.96 1.57 15.24
N SER A 388 -18.20 1.23 14.19
CA SER A 388 -18.22 2.01 12.93
C SER A 388 -19.60 2.09 12.28
N GLY A 389 -20.43 1.04 12.41
CA GLY A 389 -21.82 1.06 11.96
C GLY A 389 -22.66 2.11 12.71
N LEU A 390 -22.49 2.19 14.03
CA LEU A 390 -23.14 3.16 14.88
C LEU A 390 -22.71 4.59 14.51
N VAL A 391 -21.41 4.81 14.34
CA VAL A 391 -20.87 6.14 13.94
C VAL A 391 -21.41 6.59 12.61
N LYS A 392 -21.40 5.70 11.61
CA LYS A 392 -22.03 5.98 10.33
C LYS A 392 -23.49 6.36 10.51
N HIS A 393 -24.24 5.67 11.37
CA HIS A 393 -25.64 6.01 11.64
C HIS A 393 -25.77 7.40 12.28
N VAL A 394 -25.01 7.67 13.34
CA VAL A 394 -25.03 8.95 14.08
C VAL A 394 -24.68 10.12 13.17
N ILE A 395 -23.60 10.02 12.39
CA ILE A 395 -23.19 11.06 11.42
C ILE A 395 -24.30 11.30 10.39
N ASN A 396 -24.89 10.25 9.82
CA ASN A 396 -25.94 10.41 8.82
C ASN A 396 -27.26 10.96 9.40
N LYS A 397 -27.60 10.60 10.65
CA LYS A 397 -28.78 11.09 11.36
C LYS A 397 -28.65 12.58 11.68
N ASN A 398 -27.48 12.99 12.17
CA ASN A 398 -27.21 14.37 12.59
C ASN A 398 -26.61 15.25 11.48
N TRP A 399 -26.56 14.76 10.23
CA TRP A 399 -25.96 15.50 9.11
C TRP A 399 -26.58 16.89 8.89
N HIS A 400 -27.88 17.01 9.18
CA HIS A 400 -28.62 18.27 9.08
C HIS A 400 -28.08 19.37 10.00
N VAL A 401 -27.39 19.03 11.11
CA VAL A 401 -26.77 20.00 12.03
C VAL A 401 -25.68 20.77 11.30
N LEU A 402 -24.81 20.08 10.56
CA LEU A 402 -23.75 20.73 9.76
C LEU A 402 -24.31 21.52 8.57
N GLN A 403 -25.51 21.18 8.10
CA GLN A 403 -26.20 21.90 7.03
C GLN A 403 -26.94 23.14 7.53
N SER A 404 -27.15 23.26 8.84
CA SER A 404 -27.85 24.40 9.44
C SER A 404 -26.96 25.63 9.60
N ASP A 405 -25.64 25.44 9.57
CA ASP A 405 -24.66 26.51 9.68
C ASP A 405 -24.47 27.22 8.32
N PRO A 406 -24.78 28.52 8.20
CA PRO A 406 -24.71 29.25 6.95
C PRO A 406 -23.30 29.35 6.34
N GLU A 407 -22.24 29.27 7.14
CA GLU A 407 -20.85 29.42 6.69
C GLU A 407 -20.29 28.13 6.09
N ILE A 408 -20.73 26.97 6.61
CA ILE A 408 -20.22 25.64 6.20
C ILE A 408 -21.23 24.77 5.44
N ALA A 409 -22.52 25.14 5.40
CA ALA A 409 -23.57 24.38 4.70
C ALA A 409 -23.23 24.11 3.23
N ASP A 410 -22.51 25.03 2.58
CA ASP A 410 -22.10 24.88 1.18
C ASP A 410 -21.08 23.74 0.97
N PHE A 411 -20.26 23.43 1.98
CA PHE A 411 -19.32 22.30 1.96
C PHE A 411 -20.02 20.96 2.28
N PHE A 412 -21.05 20.97 3.11
CA PHE A 412 -21.72 19.77 3.63
C PHE A 412 -23.08 19.45 2.95
N LYS A 413 -23.26 19.84 1.68
CA LYS A 413 -24.49 19.59 0.90
C LYS A 413 -24.84 18.10 0.77
N GLU A 414 -23.85 17.26 0.47
CA GLU A 414 -24.02 15.82 0.34
C GLU A 414 -23.52 15.09 1.58
N ARG A 415 -24.23 14.03 2.01
CA ARG A 415 -23.80 13.16 3.11
C ARG A 415 -22.40 12.58 2.85
N PRO A 416 -21.56 12.40 3.89
CA PRO A 416 -20.17 12.07 3.70
C PRO A 416 -20.01 10.64 3.17
N LEU A 417 -18.93 10.40 2.46
CA LEU A 417 -18.52 9.05 2.09
C LEU A 417 -17.72 8.44 3.24
N MET A 418 -18.35 7.55 4.01
CA MET A 418 -17.64 6.81 5.05
C MET A 418 -16.57 5.92 4.43
N ALA A 419 -15.32 6.20 4.73
CA ALA A 419 -14.15 5.42 4.37
C ALA A 419 -13.45 4.96 5.64
N TYR A 420 -12.79 3.80 5.59
CA TYR A 420 -12.20 3.22 6.79
C TYR A 420 -10.71 2.92 6.64
N LYS A 421 -9.90 3.44 7.58
CA LYS A 421 -8.55 2.95 7.86
C LYS A 421 -8.68 1.55 8.49
N ARG A 422 -7.70 0.68 8.24
CA ARG A 422 -7.66 -0.66 8.83
C ARG A 422 -7.53 -0.57 10.35
N SER A 423 -8.25 -1.42 11.09
CA SER A 423 -8.20 -1.45 12.55
C SER A 423 -6.79 -1.73 13.07
N PRO A 424 -6.32 -1.03 14.12
CA PRO A 424 -5.11 -1.39 14.85
C PRO A 424 -5.24 -2.82 15.34
N SER A 425 -4.28 -3.68 15.01
CA SER A 425 -4.25 -5.03 15.54
C SER A 425 -3.03 -5.22 16.42
N ARG A 426 -3.28 -5.53 17.71
CA ARG A 426 -2.22 -6.01 18.63
C ARG A 426 -1.60 -7.32 18.18
N ALA A 427 -2.27 -8.02 17.24
CA ALA A 427 -1.82 -9.28 16.68
C ALA A 427 -0.86 -9.14 15.48
N ARG A 428 -0.40 -7.93 15.16
CA ARG A 428 0.60 -7.75 14.10
C ARG A 428 1.92 -8.41 14.50
N ILE A 429 2.21 -9.52 13.85
CA ILE A 429 3.45 -10.28 14.01
C ILE A 429 4.64 -9.55 13.33
N SER A 430 4.38 -8.76 12.28
CA SER A 430 5.43 -8.11 11.44
C SER A 430 6.06 -6.83 12.03
N SER A 431 5.56 -6.33 13.17
CA SER A 431 6.04 -5.07 13.76
C SER A 431 6.53 -5.26 15.19
N LYS A 432 7.82 -5.61 15.33
CA LYS A 432 8.57 -5.16 16.51
C LYS A 432 8.67 -3.63 16.41
N PRO A 433 8.44 -2.86 17.48
CA PRO A 433 8.66 -1.43 17.43
C PRO A 433 10.11 -1.20 16.99
N SER A 434 10.28 -0.44 15.92
CA SER A 434 11.61 -0.06 15.45
C SER A 434 12.31 0.70 16.57
N THR A 435 13.35 0.10 17.13
CA THR A 435 14.42 0.87 17.74
C THR A 435 15.27 1.33 16.59
N THR A 436 14.92 2.48 16.02
CA THR A 436 15.82 3.17 15.11
C THR A 436 17.17 3.36 15.83
N TRP A 437 18.26 3.34 15.07
CA TRP A 437 19.62 3.62 15.57
C TRP A 437 19.76 5.01 16.21
N LEU A 438 18.75 5.87 16.03
CA LEU A 438 18.56 7.10 16.76
C LEU A 438 17.98 6.78 18.14
N THR A 439 18.75 7.05 19.20
CA THR A 439 18.18 7.14 20.56
C THR A 439 16.92 8.00 20.49
N PRO A 440 15.75 7.52 20.97
CA PRO A 440 14.53 8.31 20.89
C PRO A 440 14.74 9.62 21.62
N ILE A 441 14.83 10.71 20.86
CA ILE A 441 15.01 12.04 21.39
C ILE A 441 13.71 12.37 22.13
N LYS A 442 13.76 12.43 23.46
CA LYS A 442 12.60 12.80 24.27
C LYS A 442 12.50 14.32 24.34
N GLY A 443 11.30 14.85 24.51
CA GLY A 443 11.08 16.29 24.63
C GLY A 443 10.31 16.92 23.49
N MET A 444 10.05 18.22 23.62
CA MET A 444 9.42 19.07 22.62
C MET A 444 10.46 19.71 21.71
N HIS A 445 10.34 19.51 20.40
CA HIS A 445 11.28 19.96 19.38
C HIS A 445 10.55 20.72 18.27
N ARG A 446 11.25 21.67 17.65
CA ARG A 446 10.75 22.41 16.48
C ARG A 446 10.87 21.55 15.22
N CYS A 447 9.87 21.57 14.34
CA CYS A 447 9.95 20.97 13.00
C CYS A 447 10.68 21.86 11.98
N GLY A 448 10.99 23.10 12.37
CA GLY A 448 11.73 24.07 11.57
C GLY A 448 10.94 24.72 10.43
N HIS A 449 9.67 24.33 10.22
CA HIS A 449 8.92 24.68 9.00
C HIS A 449 7.47 25.13 9.23
N CYS A 450 6.93 25.07 10.45
CA CYS A 450 5.55 25.52 10.71
C CYS A 450 5.53 26.89 11.39
N ALA A 451 4.46 27.66 11.15
CA ALA A 451 4.25 28.97 11.77
C ALA A 451 4.27 28.90 13.30
N ASN A 452 3.94 27.74 13.88
CA ASN A 452 3.93 27.52 15.32
C ASN A 452 5.30 27.16 15.92
N CYS A 453 6.35 26.96 15.11
CA CYS A 453 7.70 26.66 15.60
C CYS A 453 8.25 27.73 16.54
N ASN A 454 7.87 28.99 16.32
CA ASN A 454 8.35 30.13 17.12
C ASN A 454 7.64 30.25 18.47
N ASN A 455 6.45 29.66 18.60
CA ASN A 455 5.61 29.78 19.80
C ASN A 455 5.74 28.58 20.75
N VAL A 456 6.54 27.59 20.37
CA VAL A 456 6.69 26.35 21.11
C VAL A 456 7.91 26.42 22.03
N ILE A 457 7.67 26.07 23.29
CA ILE A 457 8.69 25.87 24.30
C ILE A 457 9.37 24.53 24.02
N THR A 458 10.64 24.58 23.63
CA THR A 458 11.47 23.40 23.40
C THR A 458 12.15 22.95 24.68
N GLY A 459 12.23 21.65 24.91
CA GLY A 459 12.89 21.10 26.10
C GLY A 459 12.46 19.68 26.41
N SER A 460 13.15 19.05 27.35
CA SER A 460 12.81 17.71 27.87
C SER A 460 11.80 17.74 29.01
N GLU A 461 11.39 18.92 29.46
CA GLU A 461 10.45 19.13 30.57
C GLU A 461 9.61 20.39 30.34
N PHE A 462 8.45 20.46 30.99
CA PHE A 462 7.64 21.67 31.05
C PHE A 462 7.17 21.93 32.48
N THR A 463 6.97 23.21 32.80
CA THR A 463 6.54 23.63 34.12
C THR A 463 5.05 23.93 34.09
N HIS A 464 4.30 23.35 35.03
CA HIS A 464 2.87 23.60 35.12
C HIS A 464 2.60 25.06 35.56
N PRO A 465 1.87 25.87 34.77
CA PRO A 465 1.84 27.33 34.92
C PRO A 465 1.20 27.81 36.23
N ARG A 466 0.38 26.98 36.88
CA ARG A 466 -0.27 27.32 38.16
C ARG A 466 0.45 26.79 39.40
N THR A 467 1.24 25.73 39.27
CA THR A 467 1.80 24.99 40.42
C THR A 467 3.33 25.04 40.46
N GLY A 468 3.98 25.52 39.41
CA GLY A 468 5.45 25.59 39.34
C GLY A 468 6.15 24.23 39.27
N LYS A 469 5.39 23.12 39.24
CA LYS A 469 5.94 21.76 39.22
C LYS A 469 6.42 21.41 37.82
N ALA A 470 7.67 20.96 37.70
CA ALA A 470 8.26 20.48 36.46
C ALA A 470 7.80 19.05 36.14
N PHE A 471 7.49 18.78 34.88
CA PHE A 471 7.11 17.48 34.35
C PHE A 471 8.01 17.11 33.19
N ALA A 472 8.66 15.94 33.29
CA ALA A 472 9.47 15.40 32.22
C ALA A 472 8.60 14.87 31.06
N ILE A 473 8.97 15.23 29.84
CA ILE A 473 8.32 14.78 28.61
C ILE A 473 8.90 13.41 28.25
N LYS A 474 8.06 12.38 28.27
CA LYS A 474 8.50 10.97 28.12
C LYS A 474 8.63 10.50 26.68
N GLU A 475 8.09 11.28 25.74
CA GLU A 475 7.98 10.95 24.32
C GLU A 475 8.58 12.07 23.45
N LEU A 476 8.76 11.80 22.16
CA LEU A 476 9.17 12.81 21.17
C LEU A 476 7.94 13.60 20.75
N LEU A 477 7.90 14.88 21.11
CA LEU A 477 6.90 15.82 20.62
C LEU A 477 7.59 16.74 19.61
N ILE A 478 7.06 16.79 18.39
CA ILE A 478 7.54 17.71 17.35
C ILE A 478 6.40 18.65 17.01
N THR A 479 6.68 19.94 16.84
CA THR A 479 5.69 20.89 16.34
C THR A 479 5.11 20.39 15.02
N ASN A 480 3.82 20.08 15.00
CA ASN A 480 3.23 19.40 13.86
C ASN A 480 3.18 20.32 12.62
N ARG A 481 3.44 19.75 11.44
CA ARG A 481 3.33 20.47 10.16
C ARG A 481 1.95 20.21 9.58
N HIS A 482 0.98 21.03 9.92
CA HIS A 482 -0.25 21.20 9.15
C HIS A 482 -0.29 22.69 8.82
N ARG A 483 -0.03 23.15 7.58
CA ARG A 483 -0.65 22.83 6.28
C ARG A 483 -2.16 22.88 6.32
#